data_AF-A0A3B9LDW2-F1
#
_entry.id   AF-A0A3B9LDW2-F1
#
_cell.length_a   1.000
_cell.length_b   1.000
_cell.length_c   1.000
_cell.angle_alpha   90.00
_cell.angle_beta   90.00
_cell.angle_gamma   90.00
#
_symmetry.space_group_name_H-M   'P 1'
#
loop_
_entity.id
_entity.type
_entity.pdbx_description
1 polymer ?
#
loop_
_entity_poly.entity_id
_entity_poly.type
_entity_poly.pdbx_seq_one_letter_code
_entity_poly.pdbx_strand_id
1 'polypeptide(L)' 'GVTGARDEMTHDAETLVRRVRMVSDLPVAVGFGISTAEQVREVWRFADAAVVGSAIVSEIERLKTAP' A
#
# COMPACT_ATOMS: atom_id res chain seq x y z
N GLY A 1 -10.35 2.54 11.49
CA GLY A 1 -9.03 2.12 10.96
C GLY A 1 -9.23 0.83 10.23
N VAL A 2 -8.85 0.74 8.96
CA VAL A 2 -9.05 -0.51 8.18
C VAL A 2 -7.92 -1.49 8.51
N THR A 3 -8.08 -2.12 9.66
CA THR A 3 -7.25 -3.20 10.19
C THR A 3 -7.70 -4.54 9.61
N GLY A 4 -6.75 -5.32 9.08
CA GLY A 4 -6.83 -6.78 9.05
C GLY A 4 -7.39 -7.42 7.78
N ALA A 5 -6.55 -7.56 6.75
CA ALA A 5 -6.64 -8.61 5.72
C ALA A 5 -5.38 -8.54 4.84
N ARG A 6 -4.22 -8.95 5.37
CA ARG A 6 -2.92 -8.64 4.74
C ARG A 6 -2.66 -9.39 3.43
N ASP A 7 -3.32 -10.53 3.20
CA ASP A 7 -3.11 -11.35 2.00
C ASP A 7 -4.20 -11.19 0.93
N GLU A 8 -5.48 -11.05 1.32
CA GLU A 8 -6.59 -10.84 0.37
C GLU A 8 -6.54 -9.44 -0.27
N MET A 9 -6.02 -8.44 0.44
CA MET A 9 -5.96 -7.05 -0.04
C MET A 9 -5.13 -6.86 -1.30
N THR A 10 -4.10 -7.68 -1.55
CA THR A 10 -3.26 -7.54 -2.76
C THR A 10 -4.06 -7.85 -4.03
N HIS A 11 -4.93 -8.87 -3.97
CA HIS A 11 -5.75 -9.27 -5.12
C HIS A 11 -6.86 -8.26 -5.41
N ASP A 12 -7.46 -7.72 -4.36
CA ASP A 12 -8.46 -6.64 -4.47
C ASP A 12 -7.82 -5.35 -5.00
N ALA A 13 -6.61 -5.01 -4.55
CA ALA A 13 -5.88 -3.83 -5.01
C ALA A 13 -5.59 -3.90 -6.52
N GLU A 14 -5.14 -5.04 -7.04
CA GLU A 14 -4.90 -5.21 -8.47
C GLU A 14 -6.17 -5.00 -9.29
N THR A 15 -7.29 -5.58 -8.85
CA THR A 15 -8.60 -5.42 -9.52
C THR A 15 -9.04 -3.95 -9.53
N LEU A 16 -8.85 -3.24 -8.43
CA LEU A 16 -9.16 -1.81 -8.34
C LEU A 16 -8.28 -0.97 -9.26
N VAL A 17 -6.97 -1.23 -9.30
CA VAL A 17 -6.04 -0.49 -10.17
C VAL A 17 -6.43 -0.69 -11.64
N ARG A 18 -6.73 -1.92 -12.06
CA ARG A 18 -7.19 -2.19 -13.43
C ARG A 18 -8.47 -1.43 -13.76
N ARG A 19 -9.43 -1.35 -12.84
CA ARG A 19 -10.67 -0.58 -13.02
C ARG A 19 -10.43 0.92 -13.16
N VAL A 20 -9.54 1.49 -12.36
CA VAL A 20 -9.19 2.92 -12.43
C VAL A 20 -8.51 3.24 -13.76
N ARG A 21 -7.60 2.38 -14.23
CA ARG A 21 -6.91 2.56 -15.52
C ARG A 21 -7.86 2.54 -16.73
N MET A 22 -9.02 1.88 -16.62
CA MET A 22 -10.02 1.90 -17.71
C MET A 22 -10.70 3.27 -17.89
N VAL A 23 -10.62 4.16 -16.89
CA VAL A 23 -11.34 5.44 -16.88
C VAL A 23 -10.42 6.65 -16.67
N SER A 24 -9.11 6.43 -16.58
CA SER A 24 -8.12 7.47 -16.28
C SER A 24 -6.74 7.09 -16.81
N ASP A 25 -6.08 8.06 -17.46
CA ASP A 25 -4.69 7.96 -17.91
C ASP A 25 -3.69 8.43 -16.83
N LEU A 26 -4.17 8.93 -15.69
CA LEU A 26 -3.32 9.35 -14.58
C LEU A 26 -2.64 8.15 -13.91
N PRO A 27 -1.38 8.30 -13.43
CA PRO A 27 -0.70 7.27 -12.65
C PRO A 27 -1.50 6.86 -11.40
N VAL A 28 -1.53 5.56 -11.12
CA VAL A 28 -2.28 4.97 -10.00
C VAL A 28 -1.33 4.54 -8.89
N ALA A 29 -1.51 5.11 -7.70
CA ALA A 29 -0.79 4.75 -6.49
C ALA A 29 -1.65 3.90 -5.55
N VAL A 30 -1.05 2.88 -4.92
CA VAL A 30 -1.71 2.04 -3.90
C VAL A 30 -1.13 2.38 -2.53
N GLY A 31 -2.00 2.66 -1.55
CA GLY A 31 -1.57 3.12 -0.21
C GLY A 31 -2.14 2.37 0.99
N PHE A 32 -2.83 1.25 0.76
CA PHE A 32 -3.49 0.51 1.83
C PHE A 32 -2.74 -0.81 2.11
N GLY A 33 -2.45 -1.07 3.39
CA GLY A 33 -1.87 -2.34 3.83
C GLY A 33 -0.38 -2.54 3.55
N ILE A 34 0.33 -1.52 3.04
CA ILE A 34 1.75 -1.61 2.70
C ILE A 34 2.60 -1.26 3.92
N SER A 35 3.39 -2.22 4.40
CA SER A 35 4.27 -2.10 5.56
C SER A 35 5.63 -2.78 5.39
N THR A 36 5.80 -3.62 4.36
CA THR A 36 7.04 -4.33 4.09
C THR A 36 7.53 -4.09 2.67
N ALA A 37 8.84 -4.26 2.45
CA ALA A 37 9.43 -4.18 1.11
C ALA A 37 8.84 -5.21 0.14
N GLU A 38 8.43 -6.38 0.64
CA GLU A 38 7.82 -7.43 -0.18
C GLU A 38 6.45 -7.01 -0.71
N GLN A 39 5.62 -6.39 0.14
CA GLN A 39 4.34 -5.83 -0.29
C GLN A 39 4.52 -4.72 -1.33
N VAL A 40 5.58 -3.91 -1.22
CA VAL A 40 5.92 -2.90 -2.23
C VAL A 40 6.26 -3.58 -3.56
N ARG A 41 7.03 -4.67 -3.55
CA ARG A 41 7.38 -5.41 -4.77
C ARG A 41 6.15 -6.00 -5.46
N GLU A 42 5.22 -6.57 -4.69
CA GLU A 42 3.97 -7.10 -5.25
C GLU A 42 3.13 -5.99 -5.87
N VAL A 43 2.99 -4.84 -5.21
CA VAL A 43 2.28 -3.66 -5.75
C VAL A 43 2.92 -3.14 -7.04
N TRP A 44 4.24 -3.17 -7.14
CA TRP A 44 4.99 -2.70 -8.31
C TRP A 44 4.65 -3.48 -9.59
N ARG A 45 4.06 -4.68 -9.47
CA ARG A 45 3.65 -5.50 -10.62
C ARG A 45 2.41 -4.95 -11.33
N PHE A 46 1.62 -4.11 -10.67
CA PHE A 46 0.33 -3.65 -11.22
C PHE A 46 0.04 -2.14 -11.01
N ALA A 47 0.73 -1.44 -10.10
CA ALA A 47 0.55 -0.02 -9.83
C ALA A 47 1.81 0.80 -10.18
N ASP A 48 1.65 2.11 -10.35
CA ASP A 48 2.74 3.02 -10.69
C ASP A 48 3.49 3.52 -9.44
N ALA A 49 2.86 3.42 -8.27
CA ALA A 49 3.45 3.82 -6.99
C ALA A 49 2.86 3.05 -5.81
N ALA A 50 3.67 2.93 -4.74
CA ALA A 50 3.27 2.42 -3.44
C ALA A 50 3.41 3.51 -2.37
N VAL A 51 2.41 3.68 -1.52
CA VAL A 51 2.40 4.66 -0.43
C VAL A 51 2.46 3.93 0.92
N VAL A 52 3.46 4.27 1.72
CA VAL A 52 3.67 3.70 3.06
C VAL A 52 3.37 4.77 4.10
N GLY A 53 2.17 4.74 4.67
CA GLY A 53 1.74 5.72 5.68
C GLY A 53 1.92 5.22 7.11
N SER A 54 1.04 4.30 7.53
CA SER A 54 0.95 3.84 8.92
C SER A 54 2.25 3.24 9.45
N ALA A 55 3.00 2.48 8.63
CA ALA A 55 4.27 1.91 9.06
C ALA A 55 5.32 2.99 9.40
N ILE A 56 5.35 4.10 8.66
CA ILE A 56 6.23 5.24 8.95
C ILE A 56 5.80 5.91 10.26
N VAL A 57 4.50 6.14 10.46
CA VAL A 57 3.98 6.73 11.69
C VAL A 57 4.32 5.86 12.91
N SER A 58 4.08 4.56 12.83
CA SER A 58 4.41 3.62 13.91
C SER A 58 5.90 3.56 14.21
N GLU A 59 6.75 3.67 13.19
CA GLU A 59 8.21 3.74 13.37
C GLU A 59 8.64 5.02 14.09
N ILE A 60 8.06 6.17 13.72
CA ILE A 60 8.28 7.44 14.42
C ILE A 60 7.85 7.35 15.88
N GLU A 61 6.68 6.77 16.16
CA GLU A 61 6.18 6.56 17.52
C GLU A 61 7.12 5.67 18.35
N ARG A 62 7.62 4.58 17.77
CA ARG A 62 8.58 3.69 18.42
C ARG A 62 9.86 4.43 18.80
N LEU A 63 10.43 5.21 17.88
CA LEU A 63 11.65 5.97 18.10
C LEU A 63 11.50 7.07 19.17
N LYS A 64 10.30 7.67 19.32
CA LYS A 64 10.02 8.61 20.42
C LYS A 64 10.13 7.98 21.80
N THR A 65 9.93 6.66 21.89
CA THR A 65 9.97 5.90 23.14
C THR A 65 11.27 5.11 23.34
N ALA A 66 12.21 5.22 22.40
CA ALA A 66 13.52 4.57 22.51
C ALA A 66 14.40 5.30 23.54
N PRO A 67 15.14 4.58 24.40
CA PRO A 67 16.03 5.16 25.40
C PRO A 67 17.23 5.89 24.78
#